data_AF-A0A5J5AT93-F1
#
_entry.id   AF-A0A5J5AT93-F1
#
_cell.length_a   1.000
_cell.length_b   1.000
_cell.length_c   1.000
_cell.angle_alpha   90.00
_cell.angle_beta   90.00
_cell.angle_gamma   90.00
#
_symmetry.space_group_name_H-M   'P 1'
#
loop_
_entity.id
_entity.type
_entity.pdbx_description
1 polymer ?
#
loop_
_entity_poly.entity_id
_entity_poly.type
_entity_poly.pdbx_seq_one_letter_code
_entity_poly.pdbx_strand_id
1 'polypeptide(L)'
;MAISPLHSQQCFKTDANKKDHEEDNNEYKETCQKYTEILPSLPKENGWITKYVVKYQDTWLSPSVLQGVMLVQEHFIAQPTDILLASLPKSGTTWLKALIFTTINRKRFDFQTHPLLTSGPHACIPSLEALMLQNNQNSSLDLPSPRLFATHIPHHLLPVSLKSSGCRIVYVLRNPKDVFVSSWYHMKKLRLKELPPLSLEEGVDMYCKGVYHFGPYWDHVLGYWNASLESPNKVLILTYEDMKKDILTCVKSLAEFLGQPFSLEEERDGVVQEIIKLCSFDNLSNLEVNKTGVQQFTPKIAIENNVFFRKGEVGDWKNHLTDEMVERLAQISEMKFSGTTWLKALLFTIMNRKTFHFSKHPLLSNSPQACIPFIEALILQNPNISSLSLPSPRLLSTHIPCTLLPPSVRSSGCQIVYLFRNPKDVFISIWHYFQKLRPKELPPLSLEEGVDMFCKGIYQNGPFWDHALGYWSASLESPEKVLFLSFEDMKKDPLPGVKRLAEFLGQPFSLEEERDGIVEETIKLCSFENLSNLEVNKTGVHQYTPNIVIENHVFFRKGEVGDWKNHLTEEMVERLNQVTEQKFCGTGLMSHISP
;
A
#
# COMPACT_ATOMS: atom_id res chain seq x y z
N MET A 1 -14.33 -17.10 50.58
CA MET A 1 -13.88 -15.69 50.53
C MET A 1 -14.64 -15.01 49.43
N ALA A 2 -15.30 -13.89 49.73
CA ALA A 2 -16.22 -13.20 48.84
C ALA A 2 -15.51 -12.74 47.55
N ILE A 3 -16.16 -13.00 46.41
CA ILE A 3 -15.73 -12.56 45.08
C ILE A 3 -16.01 -11.05 45.00
N SER A 4 -14.95 -10.24 44.93
CA SER A 4 -15.05 -8.80 44.66
C SER A 4 -15.55 -8.57 43.23
N PRO A 5 -16.42 -7.58 42.95
CA PRO A 5 -16.85 -7.28 41.60
C PRO A 5 -15.68 -6.71 40.79
N LEU A 6 -15.23 -7.43 39.76
CA LEU A 6 -14.29 -6.92 38.76
C LEU A 6 -15.01 -5.90 37.86
N HIS A 7 -15.00 -4.62 38.24
CA HIS A 7 -15.38 -3.53 37.33
C HIS A 7 -14.22 -3.22 36.36
N SER A 8 -14.49 -3.36 35.05
CA SER A 8 -13.91 -2.68 33.88
C SER A 8 -12.42 -2.24 33.85
N GLN A 9 -11.48 -2.94 34.50
CA GLN A 9 -10.05 -2.59 34.44
C GLN A 9 -9.38 -2.81 33.07
N GLN A 10 -10.08 -3.41 32.10
CA GLN A 10 -9.57 -3.68 30.75
C GLN A 10 -9.97 -2.66 29.68
N CYS A 11 -10.90 -1.76 29.99
CA CYS A 11 -11.24 -0.65 29.10
C CYS A 11 -10.49 0.59 29.57
N PHE A 12 -9.84 1.28 28.63
CA PHE A 12 -9.17 2.53 28.93
C PHE A 12 -10.22 3.59 29.31
N LYS A 13 -10.27 3.95 30.60
CA LYS A 13 -11.05 5.07 31.12
C LYS A 13 -10.08 6.17 31.54
N THR A 14 -10.28 7.38 31.03
CA THR A 14 -9.50 8.56 31.44
C THR A 14 -9.96 9.01 32.82
N ASP A 15 -9.13 8.83 33.85
CA ASP A 15 -9.33 9.50 35.14
C ASP A 15 -8.81 10.94 35.05
N ALA A 16 -9.73 11.92 35.06
CA ALA A 16 -9.40 13.35 35.02
C ALA A 16 -8.78 13.88 36.34
N ASN A 17 -8.52 13.02 37.34
CA ASN A 17 -8.18 13.41 38.71
C ASN A 17 -6.86 12.84 39.25
N LYS A 18 -6.00 12.24 38.42
CA LYS A 18 -4.64 11.89 38.89
C LYS A 18 -3.78 13.16 38.91
N LYS A 19 -3.51 13.66 40.12
CA LYS A 19 -2.55 14.74 40.36
C LYS A 19 -1.17 14.33 39.85
N ASP A 20 -0.58 15.22 39.06
CA ASP A 20 0.75 15.12 38.49
C ASP A 20 1.81 14.95 39.60
N HIS A 21 2.60 13.88 39.50
CA HIS A 21 3.90 13.82 40.14
C HIS A 21 4.92 14.14 39.07
N GLU A 22 5.41 15.38 39.06
CA GLU A 22 6.49 15.85 38.20
C GLU A 22 7.80 15.13 38.55
N GLU A 23 8.04 13.97 37.94
CA GLU A 23 9.39 13.50 37.67
C GLU A 23 9.72 13.73 36.19
N ASP A 24 10.77 14.51 35.97
CA ASP A 24 11.10 15.16 34.71
C ASP A 24 11.75 14.17 33.73
N ASN A 25 10.96 13.44 32.92
CA ASN A 25 11.52 12.56 31.89
C ASN A 25 12.09 13.39 30.72
N ASN A 26 13.40 13.64 30.77
CA ASN A 26 14.14 14.45 29.81
C ASN A 26 13.97 13.95 28.35
N GLU A 27 13.84 12.64 28.13
CA GLU A 27 13.71 12.04 26.79
C GLU A 27 12.39 12.40 26.10
N TYR A 28 11.28 12.50 26.84
CA TYR A 28 9.98 12.94 26.27
C TYR A 28 10.02 14.41 25.83
N LYS A 29 10.69 15.25 26.63
CA LYS A 29 10.88 16.68 26.30
C LYS A 29 11.74 16.84 25.06
N GLU A 30 12.78 16.03 24.90
CA GLU A 30 13.65 16.01 23.71
C GLU A 30 12.84 15.67 22.44
N THR A 31 11.99 14.64 22.46
CA THR A 31 11.13 14.32 21.30
C THR A 31 10.14 15.46 20.99
N CYS A 32 9.58 16.11 22.01
CA CYS A 32 8.70 17.27 21.82
C CYS A 32 9.44 18.48 21.23
N GLN A 33 10.70 18.71 21.64
CA GLN A 33 11.56 19.73 21.04
C GLN A 33 11.85 19.40 19.58
N LYS A 34 12.29 18.17 19.28
CA LYS A 34 12.54 17.70 17.91
C LYS A 34 11.31 17.86 17.01
N TYR A 35 10.12 17.52 17.52
CA TYR A 35 8.86 17.76 16.81
C TYR A 35 8.68 19.24 16.47
N THR A 36 8.93 20.13 17.42
CA THR A 36 8.80 21.59 17.24
C THR A 36 9.81 22.13 16.23
N GLU A 37 11.01 21.57 16.18
CA GLU A 37 12.08 21.93 15.23
C GLU A 37 11.79 21.47 13.81
N ILE A 38 11.28 20.24 13.62
CA ILE A 38 11.06 19.69 12.27
C ILE A 38 9.72 20.13 11.65
N LEU A 39 8.68 20.35 12.44
CA LEU A 39 7.33 20.64 11.92
C LEU A 39 7.30 21.81 10.91
N PRO A 40 8.03 22.93 11.12
CA PRO A 40 8.03 24.04 10.18
C PRO A 40 8.66 23.70 8.82
N SER A 41 9.62 22.77 8.76
CA SER A 41 10.38 22.43 7.54
C SER A 41 9.72 21.35 6.68
N LEU A 42 8.73 20.62 7.21
CA LEU A 42 8.05 19.57 6.46
C LEU A 42 7.15 20.16 5.35
N PRO A 43 7.07 19.53 4.17
CA PRO A 43 6.12 19.90 3.12
C PRO A 43 4.69 19.89 3.65
N LYS A 44 3.88 20.86 3.22
CA LYS A 44 2.52 21.08 3.71
C LYS A 44 1.53 21.06 2.57
N GLU A 45 0.36 20.49 2.82
CA GLU A 45 -0.80 20.53 1.93
C GLU A 45 -2.06 20.81 2.73
N ASN A 46 -3.12 21.23 2.05
CA ASN A 46 -4.43 21.41 2.68
C ASN A 46 -4.91 20.10 3.32
N GLY A 47 -5.57 20.19 4.48
CA GLY A 47 -6.05 19.03 5.24
C GLY A 47 -7.55 18.78 5.08
N TRP A 48 -7.96 17.53 5.26
CA TRP A 48 -9.39 17.12 5.26
C TRP A 48 -10.11 17.50 6.54
N ILE A 49 -9.44 17.33 7.68
CA ILE A 49 -9.99 17.61 9.02
C ILE A 49 -9.44 18.93 9.55
N THR A 50 -8.11 19.08 9.51
CA THR A 50 -7.35 20.25 9.95
C THR A 50 -7.03 21.18 8.78
N LYS A 51 -6.56 22.40 9.09
CA LYS A 51 -6.17 23.39 8.06
C LYS A 51 -5.14 22.83 7.08
N TYR A 52 -4.15 22.12 7.59
CA TYR A 52 -3.11 21.49 6.79
C TYR A 52 -2.71 20.13 7.37
N VAL A 53 -2.05 19.35 6.52
CA VAL A 53 -1.28 18.14 6.85
C VAL A 53 0.17 18.35 6.46
N VAL A 54 1.07 17.59 7.06
CA VAL A 54 2.51 17.61 6.78
C VAL A 54 2.98 16.26 6.25
N LYS A 55 3.92 16.26 5.31
CA LYS A 55 4.52 15.04 4.77
C LYS A 55 5.74 14.66 5.61
N TYR A 56 5.65 13.56 6.36
CA TYR A 56 6.74 12.99 7.16
C TYR A 56 7.05 11.59 6.66
N GLN A 57 8.28 11.36 6.18
CA GLN A 57 8.73 10.05 5.65
C GLN A 57 7.68 9.41 4.71
N ASP A 58 7.31 10.16 3.66
CA ASP A 58 6.32 9.78 2.66
C ASP A 58 4.88 9.52 3.15
N THR A 59 4.57 9.93 4.38
CA THR A 59 3.23 9.81 4.97
C THR A 59 2.63 11.18 5.30
N TRP A 60 1.37 11.39 4.94
CA TRP A 60 0.65 12.63 5.28
C TRP A 60 -0.02 12.53 6.65
N LEU A 61 0.35 13.41 7.58
CA LEU A 61 -0.12 13.41 8.97
C LEU A 61 -0.62 14.79 9.37
N SER A 62 -1.63 14.86 10.24
CA SER A 62 -1.93 16.11 10.94
C SER A 62 -0.83 16.40 11.98
N PRO A 63 -0.53 17.66 12.32
CA PRO A 63 0.54 17.99 13.27
C PRO A 63 0.42 17.26 14.61
N SER A 64 -0.78 17.17 15.17
CA SER A 64 -1.02 16.43 16.43
C SER A 64 -0.71 14.94 16.29
N VAL A 65 -1.08 14.33 15.16
CA VAL A 65 -0.81 12.92 14.91
C VAL A 65 0.68 12.69 14.68
N LEU A 66 1.38 13.57 13.95
CA LEU A 66 2.83 13.48 13.77
C LEU A 66 3.56 13.39 15.11
N GLN A 67 3.20 14.24 16.08
CA GLN A 67 3.78 14.18 17.42
C GLN A 67 3.56 12.80 18.07
N GLY A 68 2.34 12.25 17.98
CA GLY A 68 2.03 10.92 18.48
C GLY A 68 2.84 9.81 17.78
N VAL A 69 3.01 9.90 16.46
CA VAL A 69 3.83 8.95 15.69
C VAL A 69 5.30 9.00 16.12
N MET A 70 5.88 10.19 16.29
CA MET A 70 7.26 10.35 16.77
C MET A 70 7.43 9.76 18.17
N LEU A 71 6.46 9.99 19.06
CA LEU A 71 6.49 9.42 20.41
C LEU A 71 6.41 7.89 20.39
N VAL A 72 5.58 7.31 19.52
CA VAL A 72 5.52 5.86 19.33
C VAL A 72 6.86 5.32 18.81
N GLN A 73 7.48 6.01 17.84
CA GLN A 73 8.75 5.57 17.26
C GLN A 73 9.89 5.56 18.27
N GLU A 74 9.96 6.58 19.14
CA GLU A 74 11.07 6.76 20.07
C GLU A 74 10.85 6.04 21.42
N HIS A 75 9.60 5.96 21.90
CA HIS A 75 9.32 5.53 23.29
C HIS A 75 8.52 4.23 23.43
N PHE A 76 7.87 3.73 22.36
CA PHE A 76 7.06 2.53 22.50
C PHE A 76 7.91 1.25 22.44
N ILE A 77 7.87 0.49 23.55
CA ILE A 77 8.53 -0.82 23.66
C ILE A 77 7.47 -1.93 23.58
N ALA A 78 7.46 -2.61 22.43
CA ALA A 78 6.60 -3.78 22.22
C ALA A 78 7.04 -4.96 23.09
N GLN A 79 6.06 -5.69 23.62
CA GLN A 79 6.25 -6.98 24.27
C GLN A 79 5.89 -8.13 23.30
N PRO A 80 6.52 -9.31 23.43
CA PRO A 80 6.22 -10.45 22.56
C PRO A 80 4.75 -10.89 22.56
N THR A 81 4.02 -10.63 23.65
CA THR A 81 2.59 -10.96 23.78
C THR A 81 1.65 -9.88 23.25
N ASP A 82 2.16 -8.74 22.79
CA ASP A 82 1.30 -7.67 22.29
C ASP A 82 0.58 -8.08 21.00
N ILE A 83 -0.64 -7.57 20.84
CA ILE A 83 -1.44 -7.70 19.63
C ILE A 83 -1.73 -6.30 19.11
N LEU A 84 -1.27 -6.02 17.90
CA LEU A 84 -1.47 -4.76 17.20
C LEU A 84 -2.50 -4.93 16.08
N LEU A 85 -3.64 -4.25 16.19
CA LEU A 85 -4.56 -4.07 15.08
C LEU A 85 -4.08 -2.89 14.24
N ALA A 86 -3.71 -3.12 12.98
CA ALA A 86 -3.36 -2.06 12.05
C ALA A 86 -4.41 -1.91 10.95
N SER A 87 -4.66 -0.69 10.51
CA SER A 87 -5.46 -0.44 9.30
C SER A 87 -5.26 0.99 8.83
N LEU A 88 -5.47 1.27 7.55
CA LEU A 88 -5.76 2.66 7.17
C LEU A 88 -7.12 3.07 7.78
N PRO A 89 -7.35 4.34 8.18
CA PRO A 89 -8.64 4.75 8.72
C PRO A 89 -9.81 4.32 7.83
N LYS A 90 -10.92 3.93 8.45
CA LYS A 90 -12.19 3.55 7.79
C LYS A 90 -12.19 2.26 6.97
N SER A 91 -11.13 1.45 7.12
CA SER A 91 -11.04 0.12 6.49
C SER A 91 -11.72 -1.00 7.28
N GLY A 92 -12.30 -0.73 8.46
CA GLY A 92 -12.96 -1.74 9.30
C GLY A 92 -12.46 -1.83 10.74
N THR A 93 -11.62 -0.88 11.18
CA THR A 93 -10.95 -0.85 12.50
C THR A 93 -11.90 -1.10 13.66
N THR A 94 -13.04 -0.41 13.73
CA THR A 94 -14.01 -0.55 14.84
C THR A 94 -14.55 -1.98 14.96
N TRP A 95 -14.85 -2.61 13.83
CA TRP A 95 -15.37 -3.97 13.80
C TRP A 95 -14.29 -4.98 14.20
N LEU A 96 -13.09 -4.84 13.65
CA LEU A 96 -11.97 -5.70 14.01
C LEU A 96 -11.53 -5.51 15.47
N LYS A 97 -11.62 -4.29 16.04
CA LYS A 97 -11.39 -4.05 17.47
C LYS A 97 -12.33 -4.89 18.34
N ALA A 98 -13.62 -4.88 18.01
CA ALA A 98 -14.63 -5.65 18.73
C ALA A 98 -14.35 -7.16 18.64
N LEU A 99 -14.03 -7.66 17.43
CA LEU A 99 -13.74 -9.07 17.21
C LEU A 99 -12.48 -9.54 17.94
N ILE A 100 -11.37 -8.81 17.84
CA ILE A 100 -10.12 -9.15 18.56
C ILE A 100 -10.36 -9.16 20.06
N PHE A 101 -10.96 -8.09 20.60
CA PHE A 101 -11.17 -7.96 22.04
C PHE A 101 -12.06 -9.08 22.60
N THR A 102 -13.18 -9.36 21.92
CA THR A 102 -14.12 -10.41 22.35
C THR A 102 -13.47 -11.78 22.20
N THR A 103 -12.78 -12.06 21.11
CA THR A 103 -12.12 -13.36 20.88
C THR A 103 -11.06 -13.65 21.94
N ILE A 104 -10.23 -12.68 22.30
CA ILE A 104 -9.19 -12.83 23.33
C ILE A 104 -9.78 -12.97 24.74
N ASN A 105 -10.87 -12.25 25.03
CA ASN A 105 -11.45 -12.20 26.38
C ASN A 105 -12.72 -13.06 26.56
N ARG A 106 -13.08 -13.92 25.60
CA ARG A 106 -14.30 -14.76 25.63
C ARG A 106 -14.42 -15.70 26.83
N LYS A 107 -13.30 -16.06 27.46
CA LYS A 107 -13.26 -16.87 28.70
C LYS A 107 -13.27 -16.03 29.97
N ARG A 108 -13.07 -14.71 29.85
CA ARG A 108 -12.97 -13.76 30.97
C ARG A 108 -14.28 -13.02 31.21
N PHE A 109 -15.06 -12.76 30.15
CA PHE A 109 -16.31 -12.04 30.24
C PHE A 109 -17.45 -12.85 29.64
N ASP A 110 -18.57 -12.85 30.36
CA ASP A 110 -19.85 -13.30 29.83
C ASP A 110 -20.36 -12.32 28.77
N PHE A 111 -21.06 -12.84 27.75
CA PHE A 111 -21.59 -12.04 26.64
C PHE A 111 -22.64 -11.00 27.09
N GLN A 112 -23.37 -11.24 28.19
CA GLN A 112 -24.40 -10.34 28.71
C GLN A 112 -23.83 -9.17 29.51
N THR A 113 -22.62 -9.31 30.05
CA THR A 113 -21.92 -8.27 30.82
C THR A 113 -20.63 -7.83 30.12
N HIS A 114 -20.53 -8.06 28.81
CA HIS A 114 -19.31 -7.86 28.07
C HIS A 114 -18.92 -6.37 28.00
N PRO A 115 -17.63 -5.99 28.14
CA PRO A 115 -17.23 -4.58 28.17
C PRO A 115 -17.61 -3.76 26.93
N LEU A 116 -17.79 -4.41 25.78
CA LEU A 116 -18.30 -3.75 24.56
C LEU A 116 -19.69 -3.11 24.75
N LEU A 117 -20.51 -3.65 25.65
CA LEU A 117 -21.86 -3.13 25.94
C LEU A 117 -21.84 -1.78 26.66
N THR A 118 -20.77 -1.50 27.42
CA THR A 118 -20.67 -0.31 28.29
C THR A 118 -19.59 0.68 27.87
N SER A 119 -18.55 0.24 27.17
CA SER A 119 -17.38 1.07 26.83
C SER A 119 -17.11 1.15 25.32
N GLY A 120 -17.67 0.21 24.55
CA GLY A 120 -17.51 0.17 23.09
C GLY A 120 -16.09 -0.23 22.62
N PRO A 121 -15.91 -0.45 21.31
CA PRO A 121 -14.67 -1.05 20.78
C PRO A 121 -13.43 -0.17 20.94
N HIS A 122 -13.56 1.16 20.83
CA HIS A 122 -12.43 2.08 20.85
C HIS A 122 -11.79 2.25 22.23
N ALA A 123 -12.57 2.11 23.31
CA ALA A 123 -12.05 2.10 24.68
C ALA A 123 -11.43 0.75 25.05
N CYS A 124 -11.93 -0.34 24.47
CA CYS A 124 -11.42 -1.70 24.71
C CYS A 124 -10.04 -1.94 24.06
N ILE A 125 -9.77 -1.32 22.91
CA ILE A 125 -8.46 -1.37 22.23
C ILE A 125 -8.06 0.07 21.89
N PRO A 126 -7.22 0.74 22.71
CA PRO A 126 -6.83 2.13 22.50
C PRO A 126 -5.97 2.31 21.24
N SER A 127 -6.03 3.50 20.65
CA SER A 127 -5.15 3.89 19.54
C SER A 127 -3.77 4.24 20.08
N LEU A 128 -2.73 3.56 19.58
CA LEU A 128 -1.38 3.64 20.11
C LEU A 128 -0.80 5.06 20.02
N GLU A 129 -0.90 5.70 18.85
CA GLU A 129 -0.43 7.08 18.62
C GLU A 129 -1.17 8.11 19.48
N ALA A 130 -2.42 7.85 19.86
CA ALA A 130 -3.20 8.73 20.71
C ALA A 130 -2.89 8.52 22.20
N LEU A 131 -2.70 7.25 22.59
CA LEU A 131 -2.34 6.86 23.95
C LEU A 131 -0.98 7.45 24.37
N MET A 132 0.00 7.46 23.46
CA MET A 132 1.31 8.07 23.73
C MET A 132 1.24 9.59 23.92
N LEU A 133 0.25 10.27 23.32
CA LEU A 133 0.02 11.71 23.55
C LEU A 133 -0.68 12.00 24.88
N GLN A 134 -1.33 11.00 25.49
CA GLN A 134 -2.00 11.14 26.79
C GLN A 134 -1.06 10.81 27.95
N ASN A 135 -0.24 9.76 27.78
CA ASN A 135 0.68 9.30 28.80
C ASN A 135 1.97 10.13 28.77
N ASN A 136 1.90 11.34 29.31
CA ASN A 136 3.05 12.25 29.36
C ASN A 136 4.26 11.70 30.15
N GLN A 137 4.14 10.62 30.93
CA GLN A 137 5.17 10.28 31.94
C GLN A 137 5.36 8.80 32.32
N ASN A 138 4.69 7.80 31.71
CA ASN A 138 4.86 6.40 32.14
C ASN A 138 5.13 5.44 30.98
N SER A 139 6.36 4.93 30.93
CA SER A 139 6.83 3.87 30.01
C SER A 139 6.15 2.51 30.22
N SER A 140 5.41 2.34 31.31
CA SER A 140 4.53 1.18 31.51
C SER A 140 3.08 1.56 31.26
N LEU A 141 2.60 1.23 30.06
CA LEU A 141 1.16 1.15 29.80
C LEU A 141 0.62 -0.01 30.64
N ASP A 142 0.00 0.30 31.79
CA ASP A 142 -0.60 -0.68 32.72
C ASP A 142 -1.88 -1.28 32.12
N LEU A 143 -1.69 -2.00 31.01
CA LEU A 143 -2.71 -2.79 30.34
C LEU A 143 -2.43 -4.27 30.62
N PRO A 144 -3.48 -5.06 30.91
CA PRO A 144 -3.30 -6.47 31.19
C PRO A 144 -2.83 -7.23 29.94
N SER A 145 -1.91 -8.16 30.12
CA SER A 145 -1.44 -9.01 29.03
C SER A 145 -2.51 -10.02 28.56
N PRO A 146 -2.56 -10.33 27.25
CA PRO A 146 -1.83 -9.64 26.17
C PRO A 146 -2.35 -8.20 25.98
N ARG A 147 -1.44 -7.23 25.82
CA ARG A 147 -1.84 -5.83 25.59
C ARG A 147 -2.38 -5.70 24.17
N LEU A 148 -3.54 -5.06 24.06
CA LEU A 148 -4.21 -4.85 22.78
C LEU A 148 -4.10 -3.39 22.37
N PHE A 149 -3.53 -3.14 21.19
CA PHE A 149 -3.40 -1.80 20.63
C PHE A 149 -3.99 -1.75 19.23
N ALA A 150 -4.42 -0.57 18.82
CA ALA A 150 -4.72 -0.30 17.41
C ALA A 150 -3.85 0.85 16.89
N THR A 151 -3.55 0.86 15.60
CA THR A 151 -2.82 1.96 14.98
C THR A 151 -3.25 2.17 13.54
N HIS A 152 -3.08 3.41 13.09
CA HIS A 152 -3.15 3.78 11.69
C HIS A 152 -1.76 4.13 11.10
N ILE A 153 -0.68 3.95 11.87
CA ILE A 153 0.68 4.19 11.40
C ILE A 153 1.01 3.20 10.27
N PRO A 154 1.54 3.64 9.10
CA PRO A 154 1.97 2.74 8.04
C PRO A 154 3.16 1.87 8.48
N HIS A 155 3.30 0.68 7.90
CA HIS A 155 4.27 -0.32 8.34
C HIS A 155 5.71 0.23 8.41
N HIS A 156 6.14 1.05 7.43
CA HIS A 156 7.50 1.59 7.42
C HIS A 156 7.78 2.52 8.60
N LEU A 157 6.76 3.17 9.17
CA LEU A 157 6.88 4.05 10.34
C LEU A 157 6.72 3.34 11.69
N LEU A 158 6.37 2.04 11.72
CA LEU A 158 6.31 1.32 12.99
C LEU A 158 7.71 1.25 13.67
N PRO A 159 7.78 1.35 15.01
CA PRO A 159 9.03 1.25 15.75
C PRO A 159 9.70 -0.10 15.54
N VAL A 160 11.03 -0.11 15.66
CA VAL A 160 11.84 -1.32 15.51
C VAL A 160 11.37 -2.42 16.47
N SER A 161 10.98 -2.06 17.70
CA SER A 161 10.45 -3.00 18.71
C SER A 161 9.22 -3.78 18.21
N LEU A 162 8.28 -3.13 17.51
CA LEU A 162 7.12 -3.79 16.89
C LEU A 162 7.53 -4.67 15.70
N LYS A 163 8.57 -4.30 14.96
CA LYS A 163 9.05 -5.08 13.81
C LYS A 163 9.90 -6.30 14.22
N SER A 164 10.67 -6.23 15.31
CA SER A 164 11.57 -7.30 15.74
C SER A 164 11.06 -8.19 16.87
N SER A 165 10.08 -7.74 17.67
CA SER A 165 9.51 -8.56 18.76
C SER A 165 8.61 -9.69 18.26
N GLY A 166 8.19 -10.57 19.17
CA GLY A 166 7.20 -11.63 18.89
C GLY A 166 5.75 -11.15 18.78
N CYS A 167 5.48 -9.84 18.81
CA CYS A 167 4.11 -9.30 18.78
C CYS A 167 3.38 -9.68 17.49
N ARG A 168 2.07 -9.87 17.57
CA ARG A 168 1.24 -10.21 16.40
C ARG A 168 0.55 -8.97 15.86
N ILE A 169 0.49 -8.84 14.54
CA ILE A 169 -0.17 -7.75 13.83
C ILE A 169 -1.36 -8.33 13.06
N VAL A 170 -2.55 -7.76 13.25
CA VAL A 170 -3.73 -8.06 12.43
C VAL A 170 -4.06 -6.82 11.62
N TYR A 171 -3.92 -6.91 10.30
CA TYR A 171 -4.21 -5.81 9.38
C TYR A 171 -5.55 -6.02 8.69
N VAL A 172 -6.40 -4.99 8.65
CA VAL A 172 -7.62 -5.01 7.80
C VAL A 172 -7.50 -4.06 6.62
N LEU A 173 -7.66 -4.61 5.42
CA LEU A 173 -7.73 -3.89 4.15
C LEU A 173 -9.19 -3.84 3.66
N ARG A 174 -9.53 -2.85 2.84
CA ARG A 174 -10.87 -2.68 2.27
C ARG A 174 -10.78 -2.00 0.92
N ASN A 175 -11.74 -2.22 0.02
CA ASN A 175 -11.77 -1.55 -1.27
C ASN A 175 -11.51 -0.03 -1.15
N PRO A 176 -10.54 0.54 -1.90
CA PRO A 176 -10.16 1.95 -1.79
C PRO A 176 -11.31 2.93 -2.03
N LYS A 177 -12.29 2.56 -2.86
CA LYS A 177 -13.47 3.39 -3.16
C LYS A 177 -14.42 3.45 -1.97
N ASP A 178 -14.67 2.31 -1.32
CA ASP A 178 -15.46 2.28 -0.08
C ASP A 178 -14.74 2.96 1.09
N VAL A 179 -13.41 2.82 1.16
CA VAL A 179 -12.58 3.53 2.15
C VAL A 179 -12.67 5.04 1.93
N PHE A 180 -12.54 5.51 0.69
CA PHE A 180 -12.70 6.91 0.34
C PHE A 180 -14.06 7.46 0.80
N VAL A 181 -15.16 6.84 0.38
CA VAL A 181 -16.51 7.31 0.72
C VAL A 181 -16.73 7.29 2.23
N SER A 182 -16.32 6.22 2.90
CA SER A 182 -16.43 6.13 4.36
C SER A 182 -15.58 7.18 5.07
N SER A 183 -14.44 7.57 4.49
CA SER A 183 -13.57 8.61 5.03
C SER A 183 -14.12 10.00 4.79
N TRP A 184 -14.63 10.28 3.61
CA TRP A 184 -15.25 11.57 3.29
C TRP A 184 -16.39 11.89 4.26
N TYR A 185 -17.31 10.95 4.48
CA TYR A 185 -18.39 11.14 5.46
C TYR A 185 -17.89 11.30 6.90
N HIS A 186 -16.89 10.50 7.30
CA HIS A 186 -16.36 10.54 8.66
C HIS A 186 -15.61 11.85 8.93
N MET A 187 -14.70 12.22 8.03
CA MET A 187 -13.89 13.43 8.14
C MET A 187 -14.74 14.69 7.99
N LYS A 188 -15.81 14.67 7.17
CA LYS A 188 -16.79 15.77 7.10
C LYS A 188 -17.44 16.07 8.46
N LYS A 189 -17.71 15.04 9.27
CA LYS A 189 -18.23 15.21 10.64
C LYS A 189 -17.18 15.75 11.62
N LEU A 190 -15.90 15.47 11.37
CA LEU A 190 -14.78 15.87 12.23
C LEU A 190 -14.09 17.17 11.82
N ARG A 191 -14.34 17.65 10.60
CA ARG A 191 -13.70 18.85 10.05
C ARG A 191 -13.95 20.06 10.92
N LEU A 192 -12.90 20.86 11.15
CA LEU A 192 -12.98 22.09 11.94
C LEU A 192 -14.04 23.02 11.34
N LYS A 193 -14.95 23.51 12.19
CA LYS A 193 -16.08 24.38 11.79
C LYS A 193 -15.66 25.68 11.10
N GLU A 194 -14.42 26.12 11.35
CA GLU A 194 -13.80 27.31 10.78
C GLU A 194 -13.38 27.12 9.31
N LEU A 195 -13.25 25.88 8.85
CA LEU A 195 -12.82 25.57 7.50
C LEU A 195 -14.03 25.47 6.54
N PRO A 196 -13.87 25.88 5.27
CA PRO A 196 -14.93 25.71 4.28
C PRO A 196 -15.25 24.21 4.11
N PRO A 197 -16.50 23.83 3.80
CA PRO A 197 -16.86 22.45 3.49
C PRO A 197 -15.97 21.90 2.36
N LEU A 198 -15.45 20.68 2.55
CA LEU A 198 -14.70 19.98 1.51
C LEU A 198 -15.69 19.30 0.55
N SER A 199 -15.62 19.60 -0.74
CA SER A 199 -16.47 18.94 -1.74
C SER A 199 -16.08 17.47 -1.92
N LEU A 200 -16.93 16.69 -2.59
CA LEU A 200 -16.60 15.28 -2.86
C LEU A 200 -15.46 15.19 -3.89
N GLU A 201 -15.51 16.04 -4.91
CA GLU A 201 -14.55 16.18 -6.00
C GLU A 201 -13.16 16.56 -5.50
N GLU A 202 -13.09 17.56 -4.61
CA GLU A 202 -11.84 17.97 -3.95
C GLU A 202 -11.29 16.82 -3.10
N GLY A 203 -12.16 16.13 -2.36
CA GLY A 203 -11.78 14.93 -1.62
C GLY A 203 -11.16 13.87 -2.53
N VAL A 204 -11.81 13.53 -3.65
CA VAL A 204 -11.30 12.54 -4.62
C VAL A 204 -9.94 12.99 -5.12
N ASP A 205 -9.77 14.25 -5.51
CA ASP A 205 -8.51 14.79 -5.99
C ASP A 205 -7.37 14.66 -4.96
N MET A 206 -7.63 15.02 -3.70
CA MET A 206 -6.66 14.89 -2.62
C MET A 206 -6.31 13.42 -2.35
N TYR A 207 -7.31 12.53 -2.31
CA TYR A 207 -7.10 11.09 -2.13
C TYR A 207 -6.25 10.50 -3.27
N CYS A 208 -6.53 10.92 -4.50
CA CYS A 208 -5.81 10.53 -5.70
C CYS A 208 -4.34 10.97 -5.69
N LYS A 209 -4.06 12.17 -5.18
CA LYS A 209 -2.69 12.70 -4.95
C LYS A 209 -1.98 12.04 -3.77
N GLY A 210 -2.66 11.16 -3.02
CA GLY A 210 -2.17 10.54 -1.80
C GLY A 210 -2.20 11.45 -0.57
N VAL A 211 -2.69 12.70 -0.69
CA VAL A 211 -2.85 13.68 0.39
C VAL A 211 -4.08 13.33 1.22
N TYR A 212 -3.92 12.28 2.01
CA TYR A 212 -4.94 11.69 2.86
C TYR A 212 -4.31 11.31 4.20
N HIS A 213 -5.06 11.33 5.29
CA HIS A 213 -4.49 11.08 6.62
C HIS A 213 -3.96 9.63 6.73
N PHE A 214 -2.66 9.47 7.03
CA PHE A 214 -1.88 8.22 6.91
C PHE A 214 -1.71 7.68 5.47
N GLY A 215 -2.07 8.48 4.47
CA GLY A 215 -1.86 8.16 3.07
C GLY A 215 -0.42 8.43 2.61
N PRO A 216 -0.05 7.93 1.41
CA PRO A 216 -0.95 7.42 0.37
C PRO A 216 -1.55 6.03 0.65
N TYR A 217 -2.80 5.79 0.20
CA TYR A 217 -3.54 4.54 0.47
C TYR A 217 -2.77 3.28 0.04
N TRP A 218 -2.24 3.29 -1.17
CA TRP A 218 -1.62 2.11 -1.78
C TRP A 218 -0.32 1.72 -1.07
N ASP A 219 0.51 2.71 -0.77
CA ASP A 219 1.77 2.52 -0.04
C ASP A 219 1.50 2.00 1.38
N HIS A 220 0.46 2.50 2.04
CA HIS A 220 0.02 2.00 3.35
C HIS A 220 -0.37 0.51 3.29
N VAL A 221 -1.17 0.11 2.31
CA VAL A 221 -1.58 -1.30 2.14
C VAL A 221 -0.39 -2.18 1.78
N LEU A 222 0.44 -1.76 0.83
CA LEU A 222 1.60 -2.52 0.36
C LEU A 222 2.61 -2.76 1.49
N GLY A 223 2.82 -1.78 2.38
CA GLY A 223 3.73 -1.94 3.52
C GLY A 223 3.34 -3.11 4.44
N TYR A 224 2.07 -3.19 4.83
CA TYR A 224 1.57 -4.29 5.67
C TYR A 224 1.46 -5.61 4.92
N TRP A 225 1.07 -5.55 3.65
CA TRP A 225 1.03 -6.71 2.78
C TRP A 225 2.40 -7.38 2.67
N ASN A 226 3.45 -6.60 2.37
CA ASN A 226 4.83 -7.09 2.27
C ASN A 226 5.29 -7.74 3.59
N ALA A 227 4.97 -7.10 4.73
CA ALA A 227 5.25 -7.65 6.05
C ALA A 227 4.57 -9.01 6.30
N SER A 228 3.36 -9.22 5.78
CA SER A 228 2.66 -10.51 5.86
C SER A 228 3.29 -11.61 5.02
N LEU A 229 3.88 -11.26 3.88
CA LEU A 229 4.63 -12.21 3.07
C LEU A 229 5.97 -12.59 3.72
N GLU A 230 6.62 -11.64 4.39
CA GLU A 230 7.88 -11.85 5.10
C GLU A 230 7.71 -12.66 6.38
N SER A 231 6.62 -12.42 7.11
CA SER A 231 6.37 -13.02 8.42
C SER A 231 4.90 -13.39 8.59
N PRO A 232 4.42 -14.44 7.89
CA PRO A 232 3.01 -14.84 7.91
C PRO A 232 2.53 -15.29 9.31
N ASN A 233 3.44 -15.78 10.15
CA ASN A 233 3.14 -16.12 11.55
C ASN A 233 3.02 -14.89 12.46
N LYS A 234 3.41 -13.71 11.97
CA LYS A 234 3.45 -12.45 12.71
C LYS A 234 2.43 -11.44 12.21
N VAL A 235 2.09 -11.43 10.93
CA VAL A 235 1.16 -10.48 10.33
C VAL A 235 0.06 -11.23 9.59
N LEU A 236 -1.19 -11.07 10.05
CA LEU A 236 -2.39 -11.58 9.39
C LEU A 236 -3.07 -10.45 8.61
N ILE A 237 -3.35 -10.69 7.34
CA ILE A 237 -4.17 -9.80 6.52
C ILE A 237 -5.61 -10.33 6.49
N LEU A 238 -6.57 -9.46 6.80
CA LEU A 238 -8.00 -9.69 6.57
C LEU A 238 -8.53 -8.64 5.61
N THR A 239 -9.51 -9.00 4.78
CA THR A 239 -10.25 -8.02 3.99
C THR A 239 -11.62 -7.78 4.60
N TYR A 240 -12.08 -6.53 4.59
CA TYR A 240 -13.42 -6.18 5.06
C TYR A 240 -14.50 -6.92 4.27
N GLU A 241 -14.27 -7.12 2.97
CA GLU A 241 -15.15 -7.82 2.06
C GLU A 241 -15.27 -9.32 2.40
N ASP A 242 -14.16 -10.00 2.68
CA ASP A 242 -14.18 -11.41 3.10
C ASP A 242 -14.83 -11.56 4.47
N MET A 243 -14.54 -10.64 5.40
CA MET A 243 -15.22 -10.62 6.69
C MET A 243 -16.74 -10.46 6.53
N LYS A 244 -17.21 -9.65 5.57
CA LYS A 244 -18.65 -9.50 5.28
C LYS A 244 -19.24 -10.73 4.59
N LYS A 245 -18.46 -11.43 3.77
CA LYS A 245 -18.89 -12.60 3.00
C LYS A 245 -18.96 -13.87 3.86
N ASP A 246 -17.93 -14.11 4.66
CA ASP A 246 -17.79 -15.30 5.51
C ASP A 246 -17.09 -14.95 6.83
N ILE A 247 -17.85 -14.30 7.71
CA ILE A 247 -17.35 -13.89 9.03
C ILE A 247 -16.97 -15.09 9.90
N LEU A 248 -17.60 -16.25 9.73
CA LEU A 248 -17.35 -17.43 10.54
C LEU A 248 -15.93 -17.94 10.33
N THR A 249 -15.54 -18.12 9.07
CA THR A 249 -14.17 -18.54 8.72
C THR A 249 -13.15 -17.49 9.17
N CYS A 250 -13.42 -16.20 8.93
CA CYS A 250 -12.52 -15.13 9.35
C CYS A 250 -12.28 -15.10 10.86
N VAL A 251 -13.32 -15.28 11.68
CA VAL A 251 -13.18 -15.28 13.16
C VAL A 251 -12.41 -16.50 13.65
N LYS A 252 -12.61 -17.67 13.03
CA LYS A 252 -11.82 -18.87 13.36
C LYS A 252 -10.34 -18.69 13.02
N SER A 253 -10.02 -18.22 11.81
CA SER A 253 -8.65 -17.93 11.40
C SER A 253 -8.00 -16.84 12.26
N LEU A 254 -8.77 -15.82 12.66
CA LEU A 254 -8.31 -14.80 13.61
C LEU A 254 -7.95 -15.43 14.96
N ALA A 255 -8.81 -16.28 15.52
CA ALA A 255 -8.57 -16.93 16.81
C ALA A 255 -7.34 -17.85 16.78
N GLU A 256 -7.16 -18.60 15.69
CA GLU A 256 -5.99 -19.44 15.45
C GLU A 256 -4.71 -18.61 15.39
N PHE A 257 -4.70 -17.55 14.58
CA PHE A 257 -3.57 -16.62 14.47
C PHE A 257 -3.21 -15.96 15.80
N LEU A 258 -4.24 -15.58 16.58
CA LEU A 258 -4.07 -15.03 17.93
C LEU A 258 -3.65 -16.09 18.98
N GLY A 259 -3.41 -17.35 18.57
CA GLY A 259 -2.95 -18.43 19.44
C GLY A 259 -3.99 -18.89 20.45
N GLN A 260 -5.27 -18.67 20.15
CA GLN A 260 -6.41 -19.07 20.97
C GLN A 260 -7.49 -19.73 20.09
N PRO A 261 -7.16 -20.80 19.34
CA PRO A 261 -8.12 -21.47 18.47
C PRO A 261 -9.34 -21.94 19.27
N PHE A 262 -10.50 -21.98 18.62
CA PHE A 262 -11.70 -22.51 19.25
C PHE A 262 -11.58 -24.02 19.41
N SER A 263 -11.95 -24.51 20.59
CA SER A 263 -12.12 -25.94 20.83
C SER A 263 -13.39 -26.47 20.16
N LEU A 264 -13.45 -27.79 19.92
CA LEU A 264 -14.66 -28.44 19.39
C LEU A 264 -15.89 -28.22 20.28
N GLU A 265 -15.70 -28.07 21.59
CA GLU A 265 -16.75 -27.73 22.55
C GLU A 265 -17.24 -26.29 22.37
N GLU A 266 -16.34 -25.30 22.30
CA GLU A 266 -16.70 -23.90 22.02
C GLU A 266 -17.46 -23.76 20.69
N GLU A 267 -17.08 -24.54 19.67
CA GLU A 267 -17.79 -24.55 18.39
C GLU A 267 -19.17 -25.17 18.49
N ARG A 268 -19.31 -26.31 19.18
CA ARG A 268 -20.59 -26.99 19.39
C ARG A 268 -21.55 -26.14 20.22
N ASP A 269 -21.02 -25.44 21.22
CA ASP A 269 -21.80 -24.61 22.14
C ASP A 269 -22.14 -23.24 21.56
N GLY A 270 -21.71 -22.96 20.31
CA GLY A 270 -22.10 -21.76 19.57
C GLY A 270 -21.33 -20.49 19.98
N VAL A 271 -20.17 -20.62 20.63
CA VAL A 271 -19.38 -19.48 21.13
C VAL A 271 -18.96 -18.56 19.98
N VAL A 272 -18.58 -19.13 18.83
CA VAL A 272 -18.19 -18.34 17.64
C VAL A 272 -19.35 -17.49 17.14
N GLN A 273 -20.57 -18.05 17.13
CA GLN A 273 -21.80 -17.38 16.71
C GLN A 273 -22.18 -16.25 17.68
N GLU A 274 -22.01 -16.45 18.99
CA GLU A 274 -22.26 -15.39 19.98
C GLU A 274 -21.24 -14.24 19.86
N ILE A 275 -19.96 -14.53 19.57
CA ILE A 275 -18.97 -13.48 19.24
C ILE A 275 -19.41 -12.69 18.01
N ILE A 276 -19.78 -13.38 16.92
CA ILE A 276 -20.24 -12.75 15.67
C ILE A 276 -21.47 -11.87 15.92
N LYS A 277 -22.43 -12.36 16.69
CA LYS A 277 -23.67 -11.66 17.04
C LYS A 277 -23.37 -10.41 17.87
N LEU A 278 -22.57 -10.54 18.93
CA LEU A 278 -22.18 -9.42 19.78
C LEU A 278 -21.42 -8.34 18.99
N CYS A 279 -20.51 -8.74 18.12
CA CYS A 279 -19.69 -7.84 17.32
C CYS A 279 -20.34 -7.40 16.00
N SER A 280 -21.58 -7.81 15.72
CA SER A 280 -22.27 -7.44 14.49
C SER A 280 -22.48 -5.93 14.39
N PHE A 281 -22.53 -5.41 13.15
CA PHE A 281 -22.79 -3.99 12.92
C PHE A 281 -24.13 -3.55 13.57
N ASP A 282 -25.18 -4.34 13.37
CA ASP A 282 -26.52 -4.04 13.89
C ASP A 282 -26.54 -4.02 15.41
N ASN A 283 -25.87 -4.97 16.08
CA ASN A 283 -25.78 -4.94 17.53
C ASN A 283 -24.96 -3.74 18.01
N LEU A 284 -23.71 -3.59 17.54
CA LEU A 284 -22.81 -2.54 18.01
C LEU A 284 -23.37 -1.14 17.78
N SER A 285 -23.93 -0.86 16.60
CA SER A 285 -24.50 0.46 16.28
C SER A 285 -25.74 0.81 17.12
N ASN A 286 -26.44 -0.20 17.65
CA ASN A 286 -27.64 -0.01 18.46
C ASN A 286 -27.39 0.10 19.98
N LEU A 287 -26.17 -0.20 20.45
CA LEU A 287 -25.81 -0.04 21.86
C LEU A 287 -25.82 1.43 22.27
N GLU A 288 -26.38 1.72 23.46
CA GLU A 288 -26.47 3.09 23.99
C GLU A 288 -25.10 3.79 24.07
N VAL A 289 -24.05 3.07 24.49
CA VAL A 289 -22.68 3.60 24.51
C VAL A 289 -22.21 4.07 23.13
N ASN A 290 -22.67 3.44 22.05
CA ASN A 290 -22.26 3.79 20.68
C ASN A 290 -23.18 4.83 20.04
N LYS A 291 -24.40 5.03 20.56
CA LYS A 291 -25.32 6.09 20.11
C LYS A 291 -25.00 7.45 20.72
N THR A 292 -24.70 7.48 22.02
CA THR A 292 -24.60 8.72 22.79
C THR A 292 -23.25 8.91 23.49
N GLY A 293 -22.43 7.86 23.59
CA GLY A 293 -21.13 7.94 24.22
C GLY A 293 -20.11 8.75 23.42
N VAL A 294 -19.04 9.16 24.10
CA VAL A 294 -17.93 9.92 23.53
C VAL A 294 -16.62 9.20 23.85
N GLN A 295 -15.78 9.01 22.83
CA GLN A 295 -14.43 8.49 23.01
C GLN A 295 -13.43 9.65 23.10
N GLN A 296 -12.71 9.72 24.22
CA GLN A 296 -11.57 10.60 24.36
C GLN A 296 -10.32 9.93 23.76
N PHE A 297 -9.64 10.61 22.82
CA PHE A 297 -8.39 10.13 22.22
C PHE A 297 -7.17 10.89 22.76
N THR A 298 -7.28 12.20 22.94
CA THR A 298 -6.25 13.05 23.57
C THR A 298 -6.96 14.14 24.38
N PRO A 299 -6.31 14.93 25.25
CA PRO A 299 -7.00 16.01 25.98
C PRO A 299 -7.72 17.03 25.08
N LYS A 300 -7.31 17.14 23.81
CA LYS A 300 -7.88 18.07 22.83
C LYS A 300 -8.81 17.40 21.81
N ILE A 301 -8.86 16.07 21.75
CA ILE A 301 -9.59 15.32 20.72
C ILE A 301 -10.55 14.34 21.38
N ALA A 302 -11.84 14.63 21.24
CA ALA A 302 -12.95 13.79 21.64
C ALA A 302 -13.86 13.56 20.43
N ILE A 303 -14.35 12.33 20.23
CA ILE A 303 -15.21 11.97 19.10
C ILE A 303 -16.45 11.25 19.63
N GLU A 304 -17.63 11.71 19.23
CA GLU A 304 -18.89 10.99 19.49
C GLU A 304 -18.87 9.59 18.87
N ASN A 305 -19.27 8.58 19.63
CA ASN A 305 -19.18 7.19 19.19
C ASN A 305 -20.05 6.89 17.97
N ASN A 306 -21.16 7.61 17.79
CA ASN A 306 -22.05 7.47 16.64
C ASN A 306 -21.35 7.77 15.30
N VAL A 307 -20.24 8.52 15.33
CA VAL A 307 -19.46 8.94 14.14
C VAL A 307 -18.68 7.75 13.55
N PHE A 308 -18.50 6.66 14.31
CA PHE A 308 -17.85 5.44 13.83
C PHE A 308 -18.79 4.52 13.04
N PHE A 309 -20.11 4.66 13.20
CA PHE A 309 -21.12 3.81 12.56
C PHE A 309 -21.84 4.58 11.44
N ARG A 310 -21.99 3.96 10.26
CA ARG A 310 -22.66 4.58 9.11
C ARG A 310 -23.60 3.62 8.37
N LYS A 311 -23.03 2.66 7.63
CA LYS A 311 -23.79 1.63 6.90
C LYS A 311 -23.27 0.21 7.07
N GLY A 312 -21.93 0.04 7.14
CA GLY A 312 -21.34 -1.29 7.29
C GLY A 312 -21.50 -2.20 6.06
N GLU A 313 -21.55 -1.61 4.87
CA GLU A 313 -21.82 -2.29 3.59
C GLU A 313 -20.62 -2.29 2.65
N VAL A 314 -20.59 -3.24 1.71
CA VAL A 314 -19.59 -3.32 0.63
C VAL A 314 -20.22 -2.76 -0.65
N GLY A 315 -19.48 -1.95 -1.39
CA GLY A 315 -19.94 -1.40 -2.67
C GLY A 315 -20.82 -0.15 -2.57
N ASP A 316 -20.94 0.45 -1.39
CA ASP A 316 -21.73 1.67 -1.20
C ASP A 316 -21.12 2.86 -1.96
N TRP A 317 -19.84 2.79 -2.36
CA TRP A 317 -19.23 3.75 -3.27
C TRP A 317 -20.03 3.99 -4.55
N LYS A 318 -20.77 3.00 -5.05
CA LYS A 318 -21.63 3.10 -6.24
C LYS A 318 -22.76 4.12 -6.09
N ASN A 319 -23.17 4.41 -4.86
CA ASN A 319 -24.25 5.36 -4.56
C ASN A 319 -23.75 6.81 -4.41
N HIS A 320 -22.43 7.01 -4.45
CA HIS A 320 -21.82 8.28 -4.07
C HIS A 320 -20.83 8.81 -5.11
N LEU A 321 -20.06 7.92 -5.74
CA LEU A 321 -19.07 8.30 -6.74
C LEU A 321 -19.71 8.29 -8.12
N THR A 322 -19.43 9.34 -8.89
CA THR A 322 -19.72 9.34 -10.34
C THR A 322 -18.78 8.37 -11.03
N ASP A 323 -19.15 7.92 -12.23
CA ASP A 323 -18.28 7.07 -13.06
C ASP A 323 -16.90 7.72 -13.29
N GLU A 324 -16.86 9.05 -13.47
CA GLU A 324 -15.62 9.82 -13.57
C GLU A 324 -14.73 9.67 -12.32
N MET A 325 -15.29 9.80 -11.12
CA MET A 325 -14.53 9.64 -9.86
C MET A 325 -14.06 8.20 -9.67
N VAL A 326 -14.91 7.22 -9.98
CA VAL A 326 -14.59 5.79 -9.92
C VAL A 326 -13.43 5.49 -10.85
N GLU A 327 -13.47 6.05 -12.06
CA GLU A 327 -12.47 5.89 -13.09
C GLU A 327 -11.15 6.57 -12.69
N ARG A 328 -11.16 7.79 -12.15
CA ARG A 328 -9.93 8.40 -11.61
C ARG A 328 -9.25 7.55 -10.53
N LEU A 329 -10.03 6.89 -9.67
CA LEU A 329 -9.51 5.97 -8.65
C LEU A 329 -9.03 4.63 -9.26
N ALA A 330 -9.72 4.14 -10.29
CA ALA A 330 -9.33 2.96 -11.05
C ALA A 330 -8.03 3.20 -11.83
N GLN A 331 -7.90 4.36 -12.47
CA GLN A 331 -6.69 4.82 -13.15
C GLN A 331 -5.50 4.78 -12.21
N ILE A 332 -5.61 5.20 -10.95
CA ILE A 332 -4.49 5.06 -10.01
C ILE A 332 -4.11 3.62 -9.77
N SER A 333 -5.08 2.70 -9.77
CA SER A 333 -4.76 1.27 -9.70
C SER A 333 -4.13 0.79 -11.01
N GLU A 334 -4.57 1.30 -12.17
CA GLU A 334 -4.07 0.98 -13.52
C GLU A 334 -2.69 1.53 -13.84
N MET A 335 -2.39 2.73 -13.33
CA MET A 335 -1.09 3.38 -13.43
C MET A 335 0.01 2.51 -12.79
N LYS A 336 -0.33 1.64 -11.81
CA LYS A 336 0.59 0.63 -11.23
C LYS A 336 0.98 -0.46 -12.22
N PHE A 337 0.38 -0.52 -13.43
CA PHE A 337 0.55 -1.64 -14.36
C PHE A 337 1.12 -1.23 -15.74
N SER A 338 1.71 -0.04 -15.87
CA SER A 338 2.08 0.52 -17.19
C SER A 338 3.58 0.47 -17.50
N GLY A 339 3.96 0.09 -18.73
CA GLY A 339 5.28 0.48 -19.28
C GLY A 339 6.42 -0.54 -19.26
N THR A 340 6.14 -1.85 -19.21
CA THR A 340 7.19 -2.92 -19.18
C THR A 340 7.09 -3.96 -20.30
N THR A 341 6.25 -3.73 -21.31
CA THR A 341 5.86 -4.69 -22.35
C THR A 341 7.03 -5.41 -23.02
N TRP A 342 8.08 -4.68 -23.43
CA TRP A 342 9.21 -5.26 -24.16
C TRP A 342 10.06 -6.19 -23.28
N LEU A 343 10.39 -5.75 -22.07
CA LEU A 343 11.12 -6.58 -21.11
C LEU A 343 10.31 -7.83 -20.76
N LYS A 344 8.99 -7.70 -20.57
CA LYS A 344 8.13 -8.85 -20.29
C LYS A 344 8.16 -9.89 -21.41
N ALA A 345 8.07 -9.44 -22.66
CA ALA A 345 8.13 -10.32 -23.82
C ALA A 345 9.48 -11.06 -23.90
N LEU A 346 10.59 -10.36 -23.71
CA LEU A 346 11.94 -10.95 -23.72
C LEU A 346 12.13 -11.97 -22.59
N LEU A 347 11.80 -11.60 -21.34
CA LEU A 347 11.89 -12.49 -20.19
C LEU A 347 11.08 -13.76 -20.41
N PHE A 348 9.82 -13.63 -20.83
CA PHE A 348 8.94 -14.77 -21.04
C PHE A 348 9.47 -15.69 -22.15
N THR A 349 9.90 -15.11 -23.27
CA THR A 349 10.42 -15.89 -24.41
C THR A 349 11.70 -16.60 -24.04
N ILE A 350 12.68 -15.93 -23.44
CA ILE A 350 13.97 -16.54 -23.04
C ILE A 350 13.75 -17.73 -22.10
N MET A 351 12.86 -17.58 -21.12
CA MET A 351 12.60 -18.59 -20.10
C MET A 351 11.80 -19.79 -20.62
N ASN A 352 11.03 -19.61 -21.70
CA ASN A 352 10.16 -20.65 -22.24
C ASN A 352 10.53 -21.09 -23.66
N ARG A 353 11.66 -20.63 -24.21
CA ARG A 353 12.08 -20.94 -25.60
C ARG A 353 12.28 -22.43 -25.89
N LYS A 354 12.63 -23.21 -24.85
CA LYS A 354 12.76 -24.69 -24.96
C LYS A 354 11.41 -25.41 -24.87
N THR A 355 10.39 -24.74 -24.35
CA THR A 355 9.04 -25.27 -24.15
C THR A 355 8.14 -24.99 -25.35
N PHE A 356 8.23 -23.78 -25.92
CA PHE A 356 7.37 -23.35 -27.00
C PHE A 356 8.17 -23.05 -28.27
N HIS A 357 7.76 -23.68 -29.36
CA HIS A 357 8.24 -23.32 -30.69
C HIS A 357 7.74 -21.92 -31.09
N PHE A 358 8.57 -21.12 -31.78
CA PHE A 358 8.25 -19.73 -32.15
C PHE A 358 6.91 -19.57 -32.89
N SER A 359 6.57 -20.49 -33.80
CA SER A 359 5.30 -20.47 -34.56
C SER A 359 4.04 -20.74 -33.71
N LYS A 360 4.20 -21.24 -32.49
CA LYS A 360 3.11 -21.51 -31.54
C LYS A 360 3.37 -20.83 -30.19
N HIS A 361 4.18 -19.77 -30.20
CA HIS A 361 4.59 -19.11 -28.97
C HIS A 361 3.40 -18.39 -28.30
N PRO A 362 3.25 -18.44 -26.97
CA PRO A 362 2.11 -17.82 -26.27
C PRO A 362 1.93 -16.33 -26.58
N LEU A 363 3.01 -15.59 -26.85
CA LEU A 363 2.95 -14.17 -27.24
C LEU A 363 2.17 -13.91 -28.54
N LEU A 364 1.98 -14.91 -29.41
CA LEU A 364 1.19 -14.77 -30.63
C LEU A 364 -0.33 -14.67 -30.34
N SER A 365 -0.76 -15.15 -29.17
CA SER A 365 -2.17 -15.20 -28.76
C SER A 365 -2.46 -14.52 -27.42
N ASN A 366 -1.42 -14.10 -26.69
CA ASN A 366 -1.52 -13.43 -25.40
C ASN A 366 -0.66 -12.16 -25.39
N SER A 367 -1.17 -11.10 -24.77
CA SER A 367 -0.38 -9.90 -24.49
C SER A 367 0.78 -10.23 -23.55
N PRO A 368 1.95 -9.58 -23.67
CA PRO A 368 3.04 -9.69 -22.70
C PRO A 368 2.59 -9.44 -21.25
N GLN A 369 1.55 -8.61 -21.05
CA GLN A 369 0.96 -8.34 -19.73
C GLN A 369 0.30 -9.58 -19.11
N ALA A 370 -0.27 -10.46 -19.93
CA ALA A 370 -0.86 -11.72 -19.47
C ALA A 370 0.19 -12.80 -19.19
N CYS A 371 1.32 -12.76 -19.91
CA CYS A 371 2.39 -13.74 -19.76
C CYS A 371 3.23 -13.53 -18.49
N ILE A 372 3.40 -12.27 -18.07
CA ILE A 372 4.10 -11.90 -16.84
C ILE A 372 3.20 -10.92 -16.06
N PRO A 373 2.42 -11.40 -15.07
CA PRO A 373 1.48 -10.56 -14.34
C PRO A 373 2.20 -9.62 -13.37
N PHE A 374 1.56 -8.50 -13.07
CA PHE A 374 1.99 -7.61 -11.99
C PHE A 374 1.66 -8.21 -10.63
N ILE A 375 2.61 -8.15 -9.70
CA ILE A 375 2.39 -8.57 -8.30
C ILE A 375 1.20 -7.80 -7.72
N GLU A 376 1.15 -6.48 -7.96
CA GLU A 376 0.09 -5.61 -7.49
C GLU A 376 -1.29 -6.03 -8.05
N ALA A 377 -1.36 -6.52 -9.29
CA ALA A 377 -2.61 -6.99 -9.89
C ALA A 377 -3.07 -8.31 -9.28
N LEU A 378 -2.12 -9.22 -9.07
CA LEU A 378 -2.39 -10.50 -8.40
C LEU A 378 -2.93 -10.28 -6.99
N ILE A 379 -2.37 -9.30 -6.24
CA ILE A 379 -2.85 -8.94 -4.89
C ILE A 379 -4.30 -8.42 -4.95
N LEU A 380 -4.60 -7.54 -5.90
CA LEU A 380 -5.95 -6.98 -6.05
C LEU A 380 -6.99 -8.01 -6.47
N GLN A 381 -6.61 -9.00 -7.26
CA GLN A 381 -7.50 -10.08 -7.68
C GLN A 381 -7.68 -11.15 -6.60
N ASN A 382 -6.60 -11.48 -5.87
CA ASN A 382 -6.62 -12.50 -4.83
C ASN A 382 -5.67 -12.11 -3.67
N PRO A 383 -6.21 -11.57 -2.57
CA PRO A 383 -5.46 -11.21 -1.37
C PRO A 383 -4.92 -12.42 -0.59
N ASN A 384 -5.03 -13.65 -1.09
CA ASN A 384 -4.41 -14.83 -0.51
C ASN A 384 -3.45 -15.47 -1.54
N ILE A 385 -2.39 -14.71 -1.90
CA ILE A 385 -1.39 -15.08 -2.94
C ILE A 385 -0.71 -16.43 -2.67
N SER A 386 -0.71 -16.94 -1.44
CA SER A 386 -0.18 -18.25 -1.08
C SER A 386 -0.83 -19.41 -1.87
N SER A 387 -2.01 -19.20 -2.46
CA SER A 387 -2.70 -20.17 -3.31
C SER A 387 -2.45 -20.00 -4.82
N LEU A 388 -1.63 -19.04 -5.27
CA LEU A 388 -1.36 -18.84 -6.70
C LEU A 388 -0.40 -19.91 -7.23
N SER A 389 -0.97 -20.88 -7.93
CA SER A 389 -0.28 -21.92 -8.72
C SER A 389 0.42 -21.32 -9.94
N LEU A 390 1.48 -20.52 -9.74
CA LEU A 390 2.35 -20.11 -10.84
C LEU A 390 3.44 -21.15 -11.05
N PRO A 391 3.68 -21.60 -12.30
CA PRO A 391 4.73 -22.57 -12.60
C PRO A 391 6.11 -21.99 -12.25
N SER A 392 7.00 -22.86 -11.78
CA SER A 392 8.39 -22.48 -11.51
C SER A 392 9.23 -22.59 -12.79
N PRO A 393 10.13 -21.64 -13.08
CA PRO A 393 10.37 -20.41 -12.32
C PRO A 393 9.27 -19.36 -12.53
N ARG A 394 8.86 -18.69 -11.45
CA ARG A 394 7.81 -17.67 -11.49
C ARG A 394 8.34 -16.40 -12.14
N LEU A 395 7.67 -15.92 -13.18
CA LEU A 395 7.92 -14.62 -13.78
C LEU A 395 6.87 -13.63 -13.29
N LEU A 396 7.32 -12.57 -12.65
CA LEU A 396 6.48 -11.53 -12.04
C LEU A 396 7.04 -10.15 -12.41
N SER A 397 6.18 -9.15 -12.48
CA SER A 397 6.59 -7.75 -12.64
C SER A 397 6.06 -6.87 -11.53
N THR A 398 6.70 -5.72 -11.31
CA THR A 398 6.25 -4.71 -10.33
C THR A 398 6.78 -3.34 -10.74
N HIS A 399 6.09 -2.29 -10.30
CA HIS A 399 6.59 -0.91 -10.33
C HIS A 399 6.98 -0.39 -8.94
N ILE A 400 7.11 -1.28 -7.96
CA ILE A 400 7.52 -0.93 -6.60
C ILE A 400 8.99 -0.46 -6.62
N PRO A 401 9.33 0.68 -5.96
CA PRO A 401 10.72 1.09 -5.77
C PRO A 401 11.55 0.00 -5.10
N CYS A 402 12.84 -0.12 -5.47
CA CYS A 402 13.71 -1.16 -4.93
C CYS A 402 13.72 -1.19 -3.39
N THR A 403 13.66 -0.02 -2.74
CA THR A 403 13.64 0.15 -1.28
C THR A 403 12.40 -0.45 -0.60
N LEU A 404 11.29 -0.56 -1.33
CA LEU A 404 10.00 -1.07 -0.84
C LEU A 404 9.73 -2.53 -1.24
N LEU A 405 10.63 -3.16 -2.00
CA LEU A 405 10.53 -4.60 -2.27
C LEU A 405 10.63 -5.39 -0.95
N PRO A 406 9.79 -6.43 -0.78
CA PRO A 406 9.81 -7.23 0.43
C PRO A 406 11.16 -7.93 0.61
N PRO A 407 11.73 -8.00 1.83
CA PRO A 407 12.90 -8.81 2.15
C PRO A 407 12.93 -10.22 1.54
N SER A 408 11.79 -10.90 1.38
CA SER A 408 11.75 -12.22 0.71
C SER A 408 12.29 -12.20 -0.73
N VAL A 409 12.13 -11.08 -1.45
CA VAL A 409 12.74 -10.87 -2.77
C VAL A 409 14.26 -10.73 -2.64
N ARG A 410 14.74 -9.99 -1.63
CA ARG A 410 16.18 -9.74 -1.42
C ARG A 410 16.93 -10.94 -0.84
N SER A 411 16.29 -11.70 0.05
CA SER A 411 16.90 -12.81 0.78
C SER A 411 16.80 -14.15 0.06
N SER A 412 15.87 -14.30 -0.88
CA SER A 412 15.78 -15.49 -1.73
C SER A 412 16.78 -15.46 -2.90
N GLY A 413 16.75 -16.52 -3.70
CA GLY A 413 17.42 -16.58 -5.01
C GLY A 413 16.63 -15.85 -6.12
N CYS A 414 15.72 -14.94 -5.77
CA CYS A 414 14.99 -14.15 -6.75
C CYS A 414 15.94 -13.22 -7.51
N GLN A 415 15.81 -13.22 -8.83
CA GLN A 415 16.57 -12.36 -9.73
C GLN A 415 15.69 -11.21 -10.20
N ILE A 416 16.25 -10.00 -10.15
CA ILE A 416 15.57 -8.76 -10.54
C ILE A 416 16.19 -8.27 -11.84
N VAL A 417 15.35 -7.97 -12.82
CA VAL A 417 15.78 -7.30 -14.05
C VAL A 417 15.11 -5.94 -14.13
N TYR A 418 15.91 -4.88 -14.20
CA TYR A 418 15.47 -3.51 -14.28
C TYR A 418 15.82 -2.92 -15.65
N LEU A 419 14.83 -2.34 -16.33
CA LEU A 419 15.02 -1.65 -17.60
C LEU A 419 14.95 -0.14 -17.37
N PHE A 420 16.10 0.51 -17.46
CA PHE A 420 16.25 1.95 -17.41
C PHE A 420 16.07 2.58 -18.79
N ARG A 421 15.53 3.78 -18.82
CA ARG A 421 15.32 4.55 -20.04
C ARG A 421 15.49 6.04 -19.76
N ASN A 422 15.87 6.82 -20.76
CA ASN A 422 15.99 8.27 -20.67
C ASN A 422 14.73 8.91 -20.04
N PRO A 423 14.86 9.73 -18.98
CA PRO A 423 13.72 10.31 -18.26
C PRO A 423 12.78 11.12 -19.17
N LYS A 424 13.32 11.76 -20.22
CA LYS A 424 12.53 12.56 -21.17
C LYS A 424 11.61 11.66 -22.01
N ASP A 425 12.13 10.55 -22.51
CA ASP A 425 11.32 9.56 -23.25
C ASP A 425 10.33 8.82 -22.33
N VAL A 426 10.73 8.55 -21.08
CA VAL A 426 9.84 7.97 -20.06
C VAL A 426 8.66 8.90 -19.81
N PHE A 427 8.93 10.19 -19.56
CA PHE A 427 7.89 11.19 -19.36
C PHE A 427 6.90 11.23 -20.53
N ILE A 428 7.39 11.36 -21.78
CA ILE A 428 6.52 11.40 -22.96
C ILE A 428 5.71 10.12 -23.13
N SER A 429 6.32 8.96 -22.86
CA SER A 429 5.60 7.68 -22.93
C SER A 429 4.48 7.60 -21.89
N ILE A 430 4.76 8.01 -20.65
CA ILE A 430 3.80 8.02 -19.55
C ILE A 430 2.70 9.05 -19.82
N TRP A 431 3.05 10.26 -20.28
CA TRP A 431 2.09 11.32 -20.60
C TRP A 431 1.12 10.87 -21.69
N HIS A 432 1.60 10.30 -22.80
CA HIS A 432 0.71 9.77 -23.84
C HIS A 432 -0.14 8.59 -23.37
N TYR A 433 0.44 7.68 -22.58
CA TYR A 433 -0.30 6.56 -22.02
C TYR A 433 -1.45 7.07 -21.14
N PHE A 434 -1.19 8.02 -20.25
CA PHE A 434 -2.23 8.62 -19.42
C PHE A 434 -3.23 9.45 -20.21
N GLN A 435 -2.82 10.14 -21.28
CA GLN A 435 -3.77 10.85 -22.16
C GLN A 435 -4.71 9.88 -22.89
N LYS A 436 -4.27 8.67 -23.23
CA LYS A 436 -5.14 7.62 -23.81
C LYS A 436 -6.12 7.05 -22.78
N LEU A 437 -5.68 6.89 -21.54
CA LEU A 437 -6.55 6.42 -20.44
C LEU A 437 -7.44 7.53 -19.88
N ARG A 438 -7.09 8.80 -20.11
CA ARG A 438 -7.81 9.94 -19.55
C ARG A 438 -9.27 9.92 -20.03
N PRO A 439 -10.25 10.08 -19.12
CA PRO A 439 -11.65 10.19 -19.48
C PRO A 439 -11.85 11.36 -20.47
N LYS A 440 -12.73 11.18 -21.45
CA LYS A 440 -12.98 12.19 -22.50
C LYS A 440 -13.62 13.47 -21.95
N GLU A 441 -14.20 13.37 -20.76
CA GLU A 441 -14.86 14.45 -20.03
C GLU A 441 -13.86 15.37 -19.32
N LEU A 442 -12.64 14.89 -19.04
CA LEU A 442 -11.60 15.69 -18.41
C LEU A 442 -10.82 16.50 -19.45
N PRO A 443 -10.48 17.77 -19.17
CA PRO A 443 -9.62 18.54 -20.06
C PRO A 443 -8.27 17.84 -20.19
N PRO A 444 -7.64 17.79 -21.38
CA PRO A 444 -6.35 17.14 -21.57
C PRO A 444 -5.30 17.75 -20.63
N LEU A 445 -4.47 16.92 -20.01
CA LEU A 445 -3.34 17.40 -19.22
C LEU A 445 -2.33 18.05 -20.16
N SER A 446 -1.99 19.32 -19.94
CA SER A 446 -0.98 19.96 -20.79
C SER A 446 0.40 19.32 -20.60
N LEU A 447 1.25 19.41 -21.61
CA LEU A 447 2.63 18.91 -21.51
C LEU A 447 3.41 19.64 -20.40
N GLU A 448 3.23 20.95 -20.27
CA GLU A 448 3.93 21.79 -19.27
C GLU A 448 3.55 21.39 -17.83
N GLU A 449 2.26 21.22 -17.56
CA GLU A 449 1.78 20.71 -16.26
C GLU A 449 2.30 19.30 -16.00
N GLY A 450 2.29 18.44 -17.04
CA GLY A 450 2.84 17.10 -16.94
C GLY A 450 4.32 17.08 -16.57
N VAL A 451 5.14 17.93 -17.21
CA VAL A 451 6.58 18.06 -16.91
C VAL A 451 6.77 18.55 -15.49
N ASP A 452 6.01 19.56 -15.06
CA ASP A 452 6.07 20.09 -13.70
C ASP A 452 5.75 19.00 -12.65
N MET A 453 4.68 18.25 -12.86
CA MET A 453 4.30 17.12 -12.01
C MET A 453 5.39 16.04 -11.99
N PHE A 454 5.94 15.67 -13.15
CA PHE A 454 7.00 14.67 -13.26
C PHE A 454 8.27 15.09 -12.53
N CYS A 455 8.73 16.33 -12.71
CA CYS A 455 9.88 16.91 -12.01
C CYS A 455 9.70 16.95 -10.49
N LYS A 456 8.48 17.22 -10.02
CA LYS A 456 8.15 17.18 -8.58
C LYS A 456 7.96 15.76 -8.04
N GLY A 457 8.08 14.72 -8.88
CA GLY A 457 7.80 13.34 -8.51
C GLY A 457 6.32 13.05 -8.23
N ILE A 458 5.42 13.93 -8.68
CA ILE A 458 3.97 13.83 -8.48
C ILE A 458 3.36 12.98 -9.59
N TYR A 459 3.74 11.71 -9.61
CA TYR A 459 3.11 10.68 -10.41
C TYR A 459 3.40 9.32 -9.75
N GLN A 460 2.68 8.28 -10.15
CA GLN A 460 2.70 7.04 -9.39
C GLN A 460 4.05 6.29 -9.45
N ASN A 461 4.54 5.84 -8.29
CA ASN A 461 5.89 5.28 -8.07
C ASN A 461 7.03 6.26 -8.39
N GLY A 462 6.69 7.54 -8.59
CA GLY A 462 7.65 8.62 -8.57
C GLY A 462 8.18 8.87 -7.15
N PRO A 463 9.29 9.62 -7.02
CA PRO A 463 10.00 10.28 -8.12
C PRO A 463 10.82 9.31 -9.00
N PHE A 464 10.89 9.57 -10.31
CA PHE A 464 11.60 8.72 -11.29
C PHE A 464 13.04 8.43 -10.87
N TRP A 465 13.73 9.49 -10.45
CA TRP A 465 15.15 9.45 -10.18
C TRP A 465 15.45 8.58 -8.97
N ASP A 466 14.73 8.76 -7.88
CA ASP A 466 14.88 7.94 -6.67
C ASP A 466 14.55 6.46 -6.96
N HIS A 467 13.54 6.20 -7.81
CA HIS A 467 13.22 4.85 -8.28
C HIS A 467 14.37 4.21 -9.06
N ALA A 468 14.90 4.91 -10.08
CA ALA A 468 15.99 4.42 -10.90
C ALA A 468 17.29 4.22 -10.11
N LEU A 469 17.63 5.17 -9.21
CA LEU A 469 18.80 5.06 -8.35
C LEU A 469 18.73 3.86 -7.42
N GLY A 470 17.57 3.57 -6.83
CA GLY A 470 17.42 2.41 -5.96
C GLY A 470 17.81 1.11 -6.65
N TYR A 471 17.38 0.91 -7.90
CA TYR A 471 17.75 -0.26 -8.69
C TYR A 471 19.18 -0.21 -9.23
N TRP A 472 19.69 0.98 -9.56
CA TRP A 472 21.08 1.17 -9.95
C TRP A 472 22.04 0.78 -8.81
N SER A 473 21.85 1.33 -7.62
CA SER A 473 22.63 0.99 -6.42
C SER A 473 22.56 -0.51 -6.11
N ALA A 474 21.36 -1.10 -6.15
CA ALA A 474 21.20 -2.53 -5.92
C ALA A 474 21.94 -3.39 -6.97
N SER A 475 22.04 -2.94 -8.22
CA SER A 475 22.81 -3.62 -9.27
C SER A 475 24.32 -3.55 -9.08
N LEU A 476 24.82 -2.49 -8.43
CA LEU A 476 26.23 -2.37 -8.08
C LEU A 476 26.56 -3.21 -6.83
N GLU A 477 25.64 -3.26 -5.86
CA GLU A 477 25.80 -4.01 -4.61
C GLU A 477 25.67 -5.54 -4.80
N SER A 478 24.78 -5.98 -5.69
CA SER A 478 24.48 -7.41 -5.91
C SER A 478 24.24 -7.71 -7.40
N PRO A 479 25.27 -7.63 -8.26
CA PRO A 479 25.15 -7.81 -9.70
C PRO A 479 24.67 -9.21 -10.12
N GLU A 480 24.81 -10.21 -9.26
CA GLU A 480 24.28 -11.57 -9.44
C GLU A 480 22.77 -11.68 -9.17
N LYS A 481 22.19 -10.71 -8.46
CA LYS A 481 20.76 -10.65 -8.12
C LYS A 481 20.01 -9.57 -8.87
N VAL A 482 20.66 -8.48 -9.28
CA VAL A 482 20.01 -7.34 -9.93
C VAL A 482 20.73 -7.00 -11.23
N LEU A 483 20.06 -7.26 -12.36
CA LEU A 483 20.52 -6.88 -13.68
C LEU A 483 19.90 -5.54 -14.08
N PHE A 484 20.75 -4.53 -14.26
CA PHE A 484 20.35 -3.23 -14.79
C PHE A 484 20.65 -3.16 -16.30
N LEU A 485 19.61 -2.90 -17.09
CA LEU A 485 19.66 -2.80 -18.55
C LEU A 485 19.27 -1.39 -19.00
N SER A 486 19.94 -0.88 -20.01
CA SER A 486 19.60 0.37 -20.69
C SER A 486 18.73 0.08 -21.91
N PHE A 487 17.55 0.70 -21.99
CA PHE A 487 16.67 0.60 -23.13
C PHE A 487 17.34 1.12 -24.39
N GLU A 488 18.08 2.21 -24.29
CA GLU A 488 18.81 2.85 -25.38
C GLU A 488 19.86 1.90 -25.97
N ASP A 489 20.64 1.23 -25.10
CA ASP A 489 21.67 0.28 -25.53
C ASP A 489 21.04 -0.96 -26.17
N MET A 490 20.00 -1.52 -25.54
CA MET A 490 19.28 -2.66 -26.08
C MET A 490 18.57 -2.32 -27.40
N LYS A 491 18.09 -1.08 -27.58
CA LYS A 491 17.43 -0.66 -28.81
C LYS A 491 18.43 -0.45 -29.94
N LYS A 492 19.64 0.04 -29.62
CA LYS A 492 20.73 0.23 -30.57
C LYS A 492 21.30 -1.10 -31.06
N ASP A 493 21.58 -2.01 -30.13
CA ASP A 493 22.04 -3.37 -30.43
C ASP A 493 21.41 -4.38 -29.45
N PRO A 494 20.31 -5.04 -29.85
CA PRO A 494 19.59 -5.95 -28.95
C PRO A 494 20.34 -7.25 -28.67
N LEU A 495 21.25 -7.67 -29.54
CA LEU A 495 21.85 -9.01 -29.48
C LEU A 495 22.70 -9.20 -28.21
N PRO A 496 23.66 -8.32 -27.86
CA PRO A 496 24.40 -8.43 -26.60
C PRO A 496 23.48 -8.33 -25.38
N GLY A 497 22.47 -7.46 -25.42
CA GLY A 497 21.52 -7.27 -24.32
C GLY A 497 20.69 -8.52 -24.03
N VAL A 498 20.19 -9.17 -25.08
CA VAL A 498 19.40 -10.41 -24.98
C VAL A 498 20.25 -11.59 -24.51
N LYS A 499 21.50 -11.72 -24.98
CA LYS A 499 22.44 -12.73 -24.48
C LYS A 499 22.77 -12.53 -23.01
N ARG A 500 23.12 -11.31 -22.60
CA ARG A 500 23.39 -10.95 -21.20
C ARG A 500 22.18 -11.21 -20.30
N LEU A 501 20.97 -10.90 -20.78
CA LEU A 501 19.73 -11.21 -20.06
C LEU A 501 19.55 -12.72 -19.87
N ALA A 502 19.79 -13.52 -20.91
CA ALA A 502 19.67 -14.97 -20.85
C ALA A 502 20.71 -15.62 -19.92
N GLU A 503 21.96 -15.15 -19.96
CA GLU A 503 23.01 -15.54 -19.03
C GLU A 503 22.62 -15.25 -17.58
N PHE A 504 22.16 -14.03 -17.31
CA PHE A 504 21.74 -13.62 -15.98
C PHE A 504 20.61 -14.50 -15.44
N LEU A 505 19.63 -14.86 -16.27
CA LEU A 505 18.51 -15.74 -15.89
C LEU A 505 18.91 -17.23 -15.74
N GLY A 506 20.19 -17.56 -15.87
CA GLY A 506 20.68 -18.94 -15.81
C GLY A 506 20.25 -19.80 -17.00
N GLN A 507 19.90 -19.16 -18.13
CA GLN A 507 19.48 -19.81 -19.37
C GLN A 507 20.29 -19.28 -20.57
N PRO A 508 21.64 -19.30 -20.54
CA PRO A 508 22.47 -18.80 -21.64
C PRO A 508 22.12 -19.52 -22.94
N PHE A 509 22.26 -18.82 -24.06
CA PHE A 509 22.11 -19.45 -25.37
C PHE A 509 23.30 -20.39 -25.63
N SER A 510 23.03 -21.59 -26.15
CA SER A 510 24.10 -22.49 -26.58
C SER A 510 24.71 -22.02 -27.91
N LEU A 511 25.93 -22.46 -28.22
CA LEU A 511 26.56 -22.20 -29.52
C LEU A 511 25.71 -22.70 -30.71
N GLU A 512 24.93 -23.76 -30.48
CA GLU A 512 23.96 -24.27 -31.45
C GLU A 512 22.76 -23.35 -31.60
N GLU A 513 22.16 -22.89 -30.49
CA GLU A 513 21.06 -21.91 -30.53
C GLU A 513 21.49 -20.61 -31.24
N GLU A 514 22.74 -20.17 -31.03
CA GLU A 514 23.30 -19.00 -31.73
C GLU A 514 23.48 -19.24 -33.22
N ARG A 515 24.07 -20.38 -33.60
CA ARG A 515 24.26 -20.75 -35.02
C ARG A 515 22.93 -20.92 -35.75
N ASP A 516 21.92 -21.44 -35.06
CA ASP A 516 20.60 -21.71 -35.63
C ASP A 516 19.69 -20.47 -35.62
N GLY A 517 20.20 -19.30 -35.18
CA GLY A 517 19.50 -18.02 -35.26
C GLY A 517 18.41 -17.82 -34.20
N ILE A 518 18.47 -18.57 -33.08
CA ILE A 518 17.43 -18.53 -32.04
C ILE A 518 17.43 -17.19 -31.29
N VAL A 519 18.59 -16.55 -31.16
CA VAL A 519 18.71 -15.22 -30.54
C VAL A 519 18.00 -14.17 -31.40
N GLU A 520 18.23 -14.21 -32.71
CA GLU A 520 17.61 -13.34 -33.70
C GLU A 520 16.10 -13.55 -33.78
N GLU A 521 15.64 -14.81 -33.75
CA GLU A 521 14.21 -15.11 -33.76
C GLU A 521 13.52 -14.67 -32.45
N THR A 522 14.22 -14.76 -31.30
CA THR A 522 13.76 -14.19 -30.03
C THR A 522 13.60 -12.68 -30.11
N ILE A 523 14.60 -11.98 -30.66
CA ILE A 523 14.57 -10.53 -30.85
C ILE A 523 13.44 -10.13 -31.80
N LYS A 524 13.30 -10.84 -32.91
CA LYS A 524 12.26 -10.61 -33.92
C LYS A 524 10.86 -10.81 -33.35
N LEU A 525 10.61 -11.92 -32.65
CA LEU A 525 9.34 -12.21 -32.00
C LEU A 525 8.98 -11.12 -30.97
N CYS A 526 9.95 -10.68 -30.17
CA CYS A 526 9.75 -9.67 -29.13
C CYS A 526 9.86 -8.22 -29.62
N SER A 527 10.10 -8.00 -30.92
CA SER A 527 10.29 -6.66 -31.47
C SER A 527 9.01 -5.82 -31.32
N PHE A 528 9.16 -4.50 -31.21
CA PHE A 528 8.02 -3.59 -31.17
C PHE A 528 7.13 -3.74 -32.42
N GLU A 529 7.74 -3.86 -33.61
CA GLU A 529 7.04 -4.03 -34.87
C GLU A 529 6.20 -5.30 -34.88
N ASN A 530 6.76 -6.44 -34.46
CA ASN A 530 5.99 -7.67 -34.39
C ASN A 530 4.88 -7.58 -33.33
N LEU A 531 5.24 -7.25 -32.08
CA LEU A 531 4.30 -7.26 -30.96
C LEU A 531 3.12 -6.30 -31.19
N SER A 532 3.37 -5.07 -31.65
CA SER A 532 2.31 -4.09 -31.92
C SER A 532 1.39 -4.51 -33.08
N ASN A 533 1.86 -5.38 -33.97
CA ASN A 533 1.11 -5.84 -35.13
C ASN A 533 0.27 -7.09 -34.89
N LEU A 534 0.48 -7.81 -33.79
CA LEU A 534 -0.31 -9.00 -33.44
C LEU A 534 -1.77 -8.63 -33.12
N GLU A 535 -2.72 -9.43 -33.61
CA GLU A 535 -4.15 -9.20 -33.39
C GLU A 535 -4.51 -9.07 -31.90
N VAL A 536 -3.94 -9.92 -31.04
CA VAL A 536 -4.15 -9.84 -29.59
C VAL A 536 -3.76 -8.48 -29.01
N ASN A 537 -2.74 -7.82 -29.58
CA ASN A 537 -2.26 -6.53 -29.11
C ASN A 537 -2.98 -5.35 -29.77
N LYS A 538 -3.55 -5.54 -30.96
CA LYS A 538 -4.35 -4.50 -31.65
C LYS A 538 -5.75 -4.35 -31.09
N THR A 539 -6.42 -5.48 -30.85
CA THR A 539 -7.86 -5.51 -30.52
C THR A 539 -8.17 -6.19 -29.18
N GLY A 540 -7.22 -6.92 -28.61
CA GLY A 540 -7.42 -7.58 -27.33
C GLY A 540 -7.43 -6.60 -26.16
N VAL A 541 -7.89 -7.09 -25.02
CA VAL A 541 -7.90 -6.38 -23.75
C VAL A 541 -7.13 -7.16 -22.70
N HIS A 542 -6.59 -6.46 -21.70
CA HIS A 542 -5.99 -7.05 -20.52
C HIS A 542 -6.75 -6.62 -19.28
N GLN A 543 -7.19 -7.60 -18.49
CA GLN A 543 -7.97 -7.37 -17.29
C GLN A 543 -7.08 -7.45 -16.04
N TYR A 544 -6.86 -6.32 -15.36
CA TYR A 544 -6.10 -6.31 -14.10
C TYR A 544 -6.97 -6.56 -12.88
N THR A 545 -8.25 -6.18 -12.89
CA THR A 545 -9.22 -6.48 -11.82
C THR A 545 -10.62 -6.64 -12.43
N PRO A 546 -11.64 -7.09 -11.69
CA PRO A 546 -13.02 -7.11 -12.18
C PRO A 546 -13.53 -5.76 -12.72
N ASN A 547 -12.93 -4.64 -12.32
CA ASN A 547 -13.34 -3.29 -12.73
C ASN A 547 -12.28 -2.55 -13.55
N ILE A 548 -11.18 -3.21 -13.93
CA ILE A 548 -10.05 -2.58 -14.61
C ILE A 548 -9.71 -3.42 -15.83
N VAL A 549 -9.97 -2.86 -17.01
CA VAL A 549 -9.74 -3.48 -18.31
C VAL A 549 -9.07 -2.46 -19.22
N ILE A 550 -7.87 -2.79 -19.70
CA ILE A 550 -7.10 -1.91 -20.59
C ILE A 550 -6.99 -2.55 -21.96
N GLU A 551 -7.30 -1.79 -23.01
CA GLU A 551 -7.06 -2.22 -24.39
C GLU A 551 -5.56 -2.41 -24.64
N ASN A 552 -5.17 -3.56 -25.21
CA ASN A 552 -3.75 -3.93 -25.32
C ASN A 552 -2.96 -2.93 -26.18
N HIS A 553 -3.60 -2.27 -27.15
CA HIS A 553 -2.91 -1.31 -28.02
C HIS A 553 -2.43 -0.08 -27.24
N VAL A 554 -3.00 0.20 -26.06
CA VAL A 554 -2.63 1.36 -25.23
C VAL A 554 -1.18 1.21 -24.73
N PHE A 555 -0.71 -0.03 -24.52
CA PHE A 555 0.67 -0.33 -24.14
C PHE A 555 1.70 -0.09 -25.26
N PHE A 556 1.25 0.17 -26.49
CA PHE A 556 2.11 0.42 -27.64
C PHE A 556 2.03 1.90 -28.06
N ARG A 557 3.19 2.54 -28.17
CA ARG A 557 3.31 3.94 -28.60
C ARG A 557 4.15 4.05 -29.87
N LYS A 558 5.48 4.08 -29.74
CA LYS A 558 6.42 4.11 -30.87
C LYS A 558 7.60 3.16 -30.71
N GLY A 559 8.03 2.88 -29.48
CA GLY A 559 9.20 2.03 -29.22
C GLY A 559 10.52 2.61 -29.75
N GLU A 560 10.60 3.95 -29.87
CA GLU A 560 11.73 4.71 -30.40
C GLU A 560 12.47 5.47 -29.29
N VAL A 561 13.78 5.69 -29.49
CA VAL A 561 14.63 6.52 -28.62
C VAL A 561 14.67 7.94 -29.15
N GLY A 562 14.56 8.94 -28.26
CA GLY A 562 14.68 10.35 -28.61
C GLY A 562 13.41 11.00 -29.15
N ASP A 563 12.27 10.32 -29.07
CA ASP A 563 11.00 10.88 -29.55
C ASP A 563 10.53 12.06 -28.69
N TRP A 564 11.07 12.22 -27.48
CA TRP A 564 10.89 13.43 -26.69
C TRP A 564 11.22 14.73 -27.43
N LYS A 565 12.13 14.70 -28.41
CA LYS A 565 12.50 15.84 -29.26
C LYS A 565 11.33 16.37 -30.09
N ASN A 566 10.32 15.53 -30.35
CA ASN A 566 9.14 15.90 -31.11
C ASN A 566 8.04 16.54 -30.25
N HIS A 567 8.21 16.58 -28.91
CA HIS A 567 7.15 16.94 -27.97
C HIS A 567 7.55 18.01 -26.97
N LEU A 568 8.78 17.98 -26.47
CA LEU A 568 9.23 18.87 -25.40
C LEU A 568 9.85 20.16 -25.96
N THR A 569 9.55 21.29 -25.34
CA THR A 569 10.23 22.55 -25.59
C THR A 569 11.64 22.55 -24.96
N GLU A 570 12.50 23.46 -25.40
CA GLU A 570 13.84 23.62 -24.80
C GLU A 570 13.78 23.89 -23.29
N GLU A 571 12.80 24.70 -22.84
CA GLU A 571 12.59 24.98 -21.42
C GLU A 571 12.19 23.72 -20.63
N MET A 572 11.26 22.91 -21.13
CA MET A 572 10.87 21.65 -20.50
C MET A 572 12.05 20.67 -20.41
N VAL A 573 12.85 20.60 -21.47
CA VAL A 573 14.06 19.76 -21.54
C VAL A 573 15.08 20.21 -20.50
N GLU A 574 15.32 21.52 -20.39
CA GLU A 574 16.24 22.10 -19.42
C GLU A 574 15.81 21.79 -17.99
N ARG A 575 14.52 21.94 -17.67
CA ARG A 575 13.97 21.56 -16.34
C ARG A 575 14.20 20.08 -16.01
N LEU A 576 13.95 19.19 -16.96
CA LEU A 576 14.16 17.75 -16.78
C LEU A 576 15.65 17.40 -16.62
N ASN A 577 16.52 18.05 -17.39
CA ASN A 577 17.97 17.88 -17.30
C ASN A 577 18.48 18.35 -15.94
N GLN A 578 18.06 19.53 -15.45
CA GLN A 578 18.44 20.05 -14.14
C GLN A 578 18.10 19.08 -13.00
N VAL A 579 16.88 18.54 -12.98
CA VAL A 579 16.49 17.56 -11.94
C VAL A 579 17.31 16.26 -12.08
N THR A 580 17.56 15.83 -13.32
CA THR A 580 18.35 14.62 -13.60
C THR A 580 19.79 14.76 -13.14
N GLU A 581 20.44 15.89 -13.46
CA GLU A 581 21.80 16.19 -13.01
C GLU A 581 21.86 16.29 -11.49
N GLN A 582 20.95 17.03 -10.86
CA GLN A 582 20.89 17.14 -9.40
C GLN A 582 20.77 15.78 -8.71
N LYS A 583 19.97 14.86 -9.27
CA LYS A 583 19.71 13.56 -8.66
C LYS A 583 20.79 12.52 -8.98
N PHE A 584 21.35 12.51 -10.18
CA PHE A 584 22.27 11.45 -10.61
C PHE A 584 23.74 11.86 -10.60
N CYS A 585 24.07 13.14 -10.37
CA CYS A 585 25.46 13.58 -10.25
C CYS A 585 26.21 12.78 -9.19
N GLY A 586 27.41 12.30 -9.53
CA GLY A 586 28.25 11.49 -8.64
C GLY A 586 27.84 10.01 -8.48
N THR A 587 26.71 9.58 -9.05
CA THR A 587 26.20 8.20 -8.88
C THR A 587 26.71 7.21 -9.95
N GLY A 588 27.29 7.72 -11.03
CA GLY A 588 27.66 6.94 -12.21
C GLY A 588 26.52 6.68 -13.19
N LEU A 589 25.25 6.83 -12.79
CA LEU A 589 24.09 6.58 -13.67
C LEU A 589 23.95 7.62 -14.79
N MET A 590 24.52 8.82 -14.62
CA MET A 590 24.51 9.87 -15.66
C MET A 590 25.13 9.42 -16.99
N SER A 591 26.12 8.51 -16.98
CA SER A 591 26.77 8.03 -18.21
C SER A 591 25.84 7.17 -19.08
N HIS A 592 24.75 6.65 -18.52
CA HIS A 592 23.75 5.85 -19.21
C HIS A 592 22.62 6.69 -19.85
N ILE A 593 22.65 8.02 -19.66
CA ILE A 593 21.69 8.93 -20.29
C ILE A 593 22.38 9.52 -21.51
N SER A 594 22.03 9.01 -22.69
CA SER A 594 22.48 9.62 -23.94
C SER A 594 21.99 11.08 -24.03
N PRO A 595 22.82 12.02 -24.54
CA PRO A 595 22.44 13.42 -24.75
C PRO A 595 21.13 13.62 -25.52
#